data_AF-A0A6J3R1E6-F1
#
_entry.id   AF-A0A6J3R1E6-F1
#
_cell.length_a   1.000
_cell.length_b   1.000
_cell.length_c   1.000
_cell.angle_alpha   90.00
_cell.angle_beta   90.00
_cell.angle_gamma   90.00
#
_symmetry.space_group_name_H-M   'P 1'
#
loop_
_entity.id
_entity.type
_entity.pdbx_description
1 polymer ?
#
loop_
_entity_poly.entity_id
_entity_poly.type
_entity_poly.pdbx_seq_one_letter_code
_entity_poly.pdbx_strand_id
1 'polypeptide(L)'
;MQAQGVSLCLLGVMLFLCSVHARGLRRCLISMDMRRMEESFRGIKNAIQAKDTFQNVTILSTSETLHSIKPLDVCCVTKNLLAFYVDRVFKDHQELSPQILRRISSIANSFLHMQKSLQRCQEQRLCHCRQEATNATRIIHDNYHQLEVRSAAIKSLGELDVLLAWIDKNHQGTSAA
;
A
#
# COMPACT_ATOMS: atom_id res chain seq x y z
N MET A 1 -52.84 -2.32 19.49
CA MET A 1 -51.67 -3.21 19.26
C MET A 1 -50.85 -2.88 17.99
N GLN A 2 -51.23 -1.90 17.15
CA GLN A 2 -50.47 -1.56 15.92
C GLN A 2 -49.23 -0.66 16.13
N ALA A 3 -49.21 0.20 17.15
CA ALA A 3 -48.12 1.18 17.33
C ALA A 3 -46.78 0.56 17.77
N GLN A 4 -46.81 -0.54 18.53
CA GLN A 4 -45.59 -1.23 18.99
C GLN A 4 -44.87 -1.97 17.85
N GLY A 5 -45.62 -2.53 16.89
CA GLY A 5 -45.04 -3.23 15.73
C GLY A 5 -44.30 -2.29 14.78
N VAL A 6 -44.82 -1.08 14.57
CA VAL A 6 -44.16 -0.05 13.73
C VAL A 6 -42.88 0.46 14.38
N SER A 7 -42.88 0.66 15.71
CA SER A 7 -41.71 1.10 16.47
C SER A 7 -40.56 0.08 16.44
N LEU A 8 -40.85 -1.22 16.63
CA LEU A 8 -39.84 -2.29 16.50
C LEU A 8 -39.28 -2.42 15.08
N CYS A 9 -40.11 -2.25 14.06
CA CYS A 9 -39.66 -2.27 12.67
C CYS A 9 -38.69 -1.13 12.35
N LEU A 10 -39.01 0.09 12.80
CA LEU A 10 -38.14 1.26 12.63
C LEU A 10 -36.81 1.11 13.36
N LEU A 11 -36.81 0.58 14.59
CA LEU A 11 -35.60 0.24 15.34
C LEU A 11 -34.75 -0.81 14.62
N GLY A 12 -35.37 -1.85 14.06
CA GLY A 12 -34.69 -2.87 13.27
C GLY A 12 -34.03 -2.31 12.02
N VAL A 13 -34.72 -1.44 11.27
CA VAL A 13 -34.18 -0.77 10.08
C VAL A 13 -33.02 0.17 10.45
N MET A 14 -33.16 0.95 11.53
CA MET A 14 -32.09 1.83 12.02
C MET A 14 -30.84 1.04 12.46
N LEU A 15 -31.01 -0.06 13.20
CA LEU A 15 -29.90 -0.93 13.60
C LEU A 15 -29.21 -1.57 12.39
N PHE A 16 -29.97 -1.97 11.37
CA PHE A 16 -29.43 -2.53 10.15
C PHE A 16 -28.64 -1.48 9.35
N LEU A 17 -29.19 -0.28 9.19
CA LEU A 17 -28.50 0.84 8.54
C LEU A 17 -27.22 1.23 9.29
N CYS A 18 -27.26 1.34 10.62
CA CYS A 18 -26.08 1.62 11.44
C CYS A 18 -25.01 0.53 11.32
N SER A 19 -25.41 -0.74 11.28
CA SER A 19 -24.48 -1.88 11.11
C SER A 19 -23.82 -1.88 9.72
N VAL A 20 -24.58 -1.59 8.66
CA VAL A 20 -24.06 -1.47 7.30
C VAL A 20 -23.11 -0.28 7.18
N HIS A 21 -23.46 0.87 7.77
CA HIS A 21 -22.58 2.05 7.82
C HIS A 21 -21.30 1.75 8.61
N ALA A 22 -21.40 1.13 9.78
CA ALA A 22 -20.24 0.77 10.59
C ALA A 22 -19.28 -0.21 9.88
N ARG A 23 -19.82 -1.15 9.08
CA ARG A 23 -19.01 -2.05 8.23
C ARG A 23 -18.40 -1.32 7.04
N GLY A 24 -19.12 -0.39 6.40
CA GLY A 24 -18.59 0.47 5.35
C GLY A 24 -17.51 1.45 5.82
N LEU A 25 -17.48 1.75 7.13
CA LEU A 25 -16.49 2.60 7.78
C LEU A 25 -15.25 1.84 8.31
N ARG A 26 -15.28 0.50 8.38
CA ARG A 26 -14.12 -0.28 8.86
C ARG A 26 -13.00 -0.28 7.82
N ARG A 27 -12.04 0.62 8.02
CA ARG A 27 -10.78 0.64 7.27
C ARG A 27 -9.87 -0.49 7.75
N CYS A 28 -9.17 -1.13 6.82
CA CYS A 28 -8.04 -1.97 7.16
C CYS A 28 -6.86 -1.06 7.50
N LEU A 29 -6.58 -0.90 8.79
CA LEU A 29 -5.40 -0.20 9.27
C LEU A 29 -4.37 -1.24 9.71
N ILE A 30 -3.15 -1.13 9.22
CA ILE A 30 -2.05 -2.00 9.63
C ILE A 30 -1.04 -1.19 10.46
N SER A 31 -0.79 -1.66 11.69
CA SER A 31 0.27 -1.10 12.52
C SER A 31 1.61 -1.62 12.04
N MET A 32 2.53 -0.70 11.73
CA MET A 32 3.88 -1.02 11.30
C MET A 32 4.87 -0.01 11.84
N ASP A 33 6.11 -0.46 12.05
CA ASP A 33 7.22 0.40 12.42
C ASP A 33 7.75 1.10 11.17
N MET A 34 7.03 2.15 10.74
CA MET A 34 7.39 2.93 9.57
C MET A 34 8.75 3.61 9.76
N ARG A 35 9.04 4.07 10.98
CA ARG A 35 10.32 4.72 11.32
C ARG A 35 11.51 3.82 11.03
N ARG A 36 11.45 2.56 11.45
CA ARG A 36 12.52 1.59 11.18
C ARG A 36 12.71 1.32 9.68
N MET A 37 11.62 1.32 8.90
CA MET A 37 11.69 1.14 7.46
C MET A 37 12.32 2.35 6.76
N GLU A 38 11.89 3.55 7.12
CA GLU A 38 12.45 4.80 6.63
C GLU A 38 13.93 4.95 6.99
N GLU A 39 14.32 4.55 8.21
CA GLU A 39 15.72 4.48 8.64
C GLU A 39 16.54 3.50 7.80
N SER A 40 15.98 2.32 7.55
CA SER A 40 16.63 1.29 6.72
C SER A 40 16.85 1.80 5.30
N PHE A 41 15.83 2.44 4.71
CA PHE A 41 15.91 3.00 3.36
C PHE A 41 16.83 4.21 3.29
N ARG A 42 16.74 5.15 4.24
CA ARG A 42 17.61 6.34 4.29
C ARG A 42 19.09 5.97 4.26
N GLY A 43 19.47 4.85 4.90
CA GLY A 43 20.83 4.34 4.88
C GLY A 43 21.35 3.85 3.51
N ILE A 44 20.46 3.62 2.52
CA ILE A 44 20.83 3.19 1.15
C ILE A 44 20.30 4.10 0.05
N LYS A 45 19.43 5.06 0.37
CA LYS A 45 18.70 5.91 -0.59
C LYS A 45 19.64 6.52 -1.63
N ASN A 46 20.67 7.24 -1.20
CA ASN A 46 21.59 7.92 -2.10
C ASN A 46 22.35 6.91 -2.99
N ALA A 47 22.74 5.75 -2.46
CA ALA A 47 23.46 4.73 -3.21
C ALA A 47 22.58 4.04 -4.26
N ILE A 48 21.29 3.87 -3.98
CA ILE A 48 20.32 3.32 -4.94
C ILE A 48 19.96 4.35 -6.00
N GLN A 49 19.60 5.58 -5.59
CA GLN A 49 19.21 6.65 -6.51
C GLN A 49 20.35 7.08 -7.43
N ALA A 50 21.61 7.01 -6.99
CA ALA A 50 22.77 7.25 -7.86
C ALA A 50 22.92 6.22 -8.99
N LYS A 51 22.27 5.04 -8.88
CA LYS A 51 22.23 4.01 -9.92
C LYS A 51 21.03 4.15 -10.86
N ASP A 52 20.10 5.08 -10.61
CA ASP A 52 18.97 5.33 -11.51
C ASP A 52 19.42 6.11 -12.75
N THR A 53 19.29 5.47 -13.92
CA THR A 53 19.64 6.06 -15.22
C THR A 53 18.45 6.76 -15.90
N PHE A 54 17.23 6.65 -15.37
CA PHE A 54 15.99 7.16 -15.97
C PHE A 54 15.31 8.23 -15.10
N GLN A 55 15.97 9.38 -14.96
CA GLN A 55 15.49 10.50 -14.14
C GLN A 55 14.16 11.11 -14.63
N ASN A 56 13.87 11.02 -15.94
CA ASN A 56 12.67 11.61 -16.54
C ASN A 56 11.43 10.72 -16.45
N VAL A 57 11.57 9.50 -15.94
CA VAL A 57 10.48 8.56 -15.73
C VAL A 57 10.16 8.54 -14.24
N THR A 58 8.92 8.27 -13.85
CA THR A 58 8.55 7.99 -12.45
C THR A 58 7.61 6.80 -12.45
N ILE A 59 7.98 5.73 -11.74
CA ILE A 59 7.18 4.51 -11.70
C ILE A 59 5.97 4.72 -10.80
N LEU A 60 6.21 5.24 -9.60
CA LEU A 60 5.22 5.60 -8.58
C LEU A 60 4.76 7.06 -8.74
N SER A 61 4.20 7.41 -9.90
CA SER A 61 3.69 8.76 -10.18
C SER A 61 2.64 9.17 -9.15
N THR A 62 3.00 10.07 -8.23
CA THR A 62 2.12 10.44 -7.11
C THR A 62 0.86 11.15 -7.60
N SER A 63 0.98 12.05 -8.57
CA SER A 63 -0.15 12.81 -9.12
C SER A 63 -1.13 11.95 -9.93
N GLU A 64 -0.63 10.96 -10.66
CA GLU A 64 -1.48 10.15 -11.56
C GLU A 64 -2.03 8.89 -10.90
N THR A 65 -1.29 8.31 -9.94
CA THR A 65 -1.64 6.99 -9.38
C THR A 65 -1.99 7.05 -7.90
N LEU A 66 -1.18 7.71 -7.06
CA LEU A 66 -1.31 7.58 -5.60
C LEU A 66 -2.16 8.67 -4.92
N HIS A 67 -2.28 9.86 -5.51
CA HIS A 67 -2.94 11.01 -4.88
C HIS A 67 -4.48 10.91 -4.88
N SER A 68 -5.07 10.28 -5.91
CA SER A 68 -6.52 10.20 -6.13
C SER A 68 -7.18 8.96 -5.52
N ILE A 69 -6.41 8.12 -4.81
CA ILE A 69 -6.92 6.88 -4.22
C ILE A 69 -7.91 7.19 -3.09
N LYS A 70 -9.14 6.71 -3.27
CA LYS A 70 -10.20 6.87 -2.27
C LYS A 70 -9.91 5.99 -1.04
N PRO A 71 -10.35 6.37 0.17
CA PRO A 71 -10.09 5.59 1.40
C PRO A 71 -10.49 4.11 1.33
N LEU A 72 -11.58 3.79 0.60
CA LEU A 72 -12.04 2.41 0.42
C LEU A 72 -11.12 1.56 -0.48
N ASP A 73 -10.29 2.20 -1.31
CA ASP A 73 -9.35 1.53 -2.23
C ASP A 73 -7.95 1.40 -1.63
N VAL A 74 -7.65 2.13 -0.56
CA VAL A 74 -6.32 2.14 0.10
C VAL A 74 -5.84 0.72 0.36
N CYS A 75 -6.64 -0.13 1.02
CA CYS A 75 -6.18 -1.49 1.32
C CYS A 75 -5.81 -2.28 0.07
N CYS A 76 -6.62 -2.17 -0.99
CA CYS A 76 -6.36 -2.86 -2.25
C CYS A 76 -5.04 -2.38 -2.87
N VAL A 77 -4.86 -1.06 -2.97
CA VAL A 77 -3.64 -0.48 -3.56
C VAL A 77 -2.42 -0.84 -2.72
N THR A 78 -2.47 -0.73 -1.39
CA THR A 78 -1.37 -1.14 -0.51
C THR A 78 -1.02 -2.61 -0.72
N LYS A 79 -2.02 -3.51 -0.72
CA LYS A 79 -1.81 -4.94 -0.98
C LYS A 79 -1.07 -5.15 -2.30
N ASN A 80 -1.54 -4.52 -3.38
CA ASN A 80 -0.99 -4.73 -4.70
C ASN A 80 0.43 -4.16 -4.83
N LEU A 81 0.71 -3.00 -4.23
CA LEU A 81 2.06 -2.43 -4.24
C LEU A 81 3.04 -3.26 -3.42
N LEU A 82 2.63 -3.78 -2.27
CA LEU A 82 3.47 -4.70 -1.51
C LEU A 82 3.78 -5.97 -2.32
N ALA A 83 2.78 -6.54 -3.02
CA ALA A 83 2.99 -7.67 -3.91
C ALA A 83 3.91 -7.33 -5.08
N PHE A 84 3.72 -6.18 -5.72
CA PHE A 84 4.59 -5.70 -6.79
C PHE A 84 6.07 -5.61 -6.34
N TYR A 85 6.33 -5.05 -5.16
CA TYR A 85 7.70 -4.97 -4.64
C TYR A 85 8.29 -6.35 -4.31
N VAL A 86 7.52 -7.23 -3.66
CA VAL A 86 7.96 -8.58 -3.28
C VAL A 86 8.16 -9.49 -4.49
N ASP A 87 7.25 -9.43 -5.47
CA ASP A 87 7.23 -10.36 -6.58
C ASP A 87 7.99 -9.89 -7.81
N ARG A 88 8.32 -8.60 -7.90
CA ARG A 88 9.07 -8.01 -9.01
C ARG A 88 10.32 -7.31 -8.50
N VAL A 89 10.15 -6.15 -7.86
CA VAL A 89 11.27 -5.23 -7.54
C VAL A 89 12.40 -5.91 -6.77
N PHE A 90 12.10 -6.61 -5.67
CA PHE A 90 13.14 -7.27 -4.86
C PHE A 90 13.75 -8.50 -5.54
N LYS A 91 13.02 -9.17 -6.45
CA LYS A 91 13.52 -10.34 -7.19
C LYS A 91 14.37 -9.93 -8.39
N ASP A 92 13.99 -8.85 -9.06
CA ASP A 92 14.63 -8.34 -10.27
C ASP A 92 15.89 -7.52 -9.96
N HIS A 93 16.01 -6.98 -8.74
CA HIS A 93 17.19 -6.24 -8.31
C HIS A 93 18.40 -7.15 -8.05
N GLN A 94 19.57 -6.73 -8.54
CA GLN A 94 20.86 -7.35 -8.22
C GLN A 94 21.75 -6.37 -7.48
N GLU A 95 22.08 -6.68 -6.23
CA GLU A 95 23.00 -5.88 -5.41
C GLU A 95 24.30 -6.62 -5.14
N LEU A 96 25.42 -5.98 -5.49
CA LEU A 96 26.75 -6.54 -5.25
C LEU A 96 27.28 -6.15 -3.86
N SER A 97 26.84 -5.03 -3.29
CA SER A 97 27.26 -4.60 -1.96
C SER A 97 26.52 -5.38 -0.86
N PRO A 98 27.22 -6.17 -0.02
CA PRO A 98 26.58 -6.93 1.04
C PRO A 98 25.89 -6.04 2.08
N GLN A 99 26.40 -4.82 2.28
CA GLN A 99 25.83 -3.84 3.21
C GLN A 99 24.49 -3.30 2.71
N ILE A 100 24.39 -2.98 1.41
CA ILE A 100 23.15 -2.52 0.80
C ILE A 100 22.15 -3.68 0.75
N LEU A 101 22.59 -4.86 0.31
CA LEU A 101 21.75 -6.05 0.23
C LEU A 101 21.10 -6.38 1.58
N ARG A 102 21.85 -6.32 2.69
CA ARG A 102 21.30 -6.54 4.04
C ARG A 102 20.15 -5.59 4.38
N ARG A 103 20.27 -4.31 3.99
CA ARG A 103 19.22 -3.31 4.24
C ARG A 103 18.00 -3.54 3.34
N ILE A 104 18.22 -3.91 2.07
CA ILE A 104 17.14 -4.33 1.16
C ILE A 104 16.40 -5.55 1.72
N SER A 105 17.12 -6.58 2.20
CA SER A 105 16.51 -7.74 2.84
C SER A 105 15.71 -7.37 4.09
N SER A 106 16.20 -6.43 4.90
CA SER A 106 15.45 -5.92 6.06
C SER A 106 14.12 -5.28 5.63
N ILE A 107 14.14 -4.45 4.58
CA ILE A 107 12.94 -3.81 4.01
C ILE A 107 11.98 -4.87 3.45
N ALA A 108 12.48 -5.83 2.67
CA ALA A 108 11.68 -6.89 2.07
C ALA A 108 10.97 -7.75 3.14
N ASN A 109 11.63 -8.05 4.26
CA ASN A 109 11.01 -8.73 5.39
C ASN A 109 9.89 -7.90 6.03
N SER A 110 10.07 -6.58 6.15
CA SER A 110 8.98 -5.71 6.60
C SER A 110 7.80 -5.72 5.63
N PHE A 111 8.05 -5.76 4.32
CA PHE A 111 6.98 -5.90 3.30
C PHE A 111 6.21 -7.21 3.44
N LEU A 112 6.90 -8.33 3.64
CA LEU A 112 6.26 -9.63 3.91
C LEU A 112 5.40 -9.60 5.18
N HIS A 113 5.90 -8.96 6.24
CA HIS A 113 5.13 -8.77 7.47
C HIS A 113 3.85 -7.95 7.22
N MET A 114 3.95 -6.84 6.45
CA MET A 114 2.79 -6.03 6.09
C MET A 114 1.75 -6.82 5.27
N GLN A 115 2.19 -7.62 4.30
CA GLN A 115 1.28 -8.49 3.53
C GLN A 115 0.53 -9.46 4.45
N LYS A 116 1.23 -10.07 5.41
CA LYS A 116 0.61 -10.95 6.41
C LYS A 116 -0.42 -10.20 7.28
N SER A 117 -0.14 -8.95 7.66
CA SER A 117 -1.10 -8.11 8.37
C SER A 117 -2.36 -7.81 7.54
N LEU A 118 -2.19 -7.50 6.24
CA LEU A 118 -3.32 -7.26 5.32
C LEU A 118 -4.14 -8.51 5.02
N GLN A 119 -3.56 -9.71 5.12
CA GLN A 119 -4.27 -10.96 4.87
C GLN A 119 -5.51 -11.11 5.77
N ARG A 120 -5.42 -10.69 7.04
CA ARG A 120 -6.57 -10.69 7.96
C ARG A 120 -7.72 -9.81 7.45
N CYS A 121 -7.40 -8.65 6.87
CA CYS A 121 -8.40 -7.78 6.29
C CYS A 121 -9.04 -8.37 5.02
N GLN A 122 -8.27 -9.14 4.24
CA GLN A 122 -8.81 -9.85 3.07
C GLN A 122 -9.78 -10.95 3.49
N GLU A 123 -9.43 -11.74 4.51
CA GLU A 123 -10.30 -12.78 5.08
C GLU A 123 -11.62 -12.18 5.59
N GLN A 124 -11.57 -10.97 6.15
CA GLN A 124 -12.74 -10.19 6.58
C GLN A 124 -13.46 -9.44 5.45
N ARG A 125 -13.01 -9.58 4.19
CA ARG A 125 -13.54 -8.90 3.01
C ARG A 125 -13.52 -7.37 3.10
N LEU A 126 -12.56 -6.81 3.84
CA LEU A 126 -12.37 -5.36 4.02
C LEU A 126 -11.47 -4.72 2.96
N CYS A 127 -10.92 -5.51 2.04
CA CYS A 127 -9.99 -5.05 0.99
C CYS A 127 -10.54 -5.33 -0.40
N HIS A 128 -11.66 -4.68 -0.72
CA HIS A 128 -12.24 -4.75 -2.06
C HIS A 128 -11.44 -3.88 -3.04
N CYS A 129 -11.26 -4.36 -4.26
CA CYS A 129 -10.55 -3.66 -5.33
C CYS A 129 -11.54 -3.14 -6.37
N ARG A 130 -11.80 -1.84 -6.36
CA ARG A 130 -12.59 -1.19 -7.42
C ARG A 130 -11.74 -0.95 -8.65
N GLN A 131 -12.40 -0.59 -9.75
CA GLN A 131 -11.73 -0.36 -11.03
C GLN A 131 -10.65 0.72 -10.93
N GLU A 132 -10.87 1.77 -10.14
CA GLU A 132 -9.89 2.83 -9.94
C GLU A 132 -8.61 2.33 -9.26
N ALA A 133 -8.74 1.48 -8.22
CA ALA A 133 -7.61 0.86 -7.54
C ALA A 133 -6.81 -0.06 -8.47
N THR A 134 -7.53 -0.86 -9.26
CA THR A 134 -6.95 -1.77 -10.25
C THR A 134 -6.23 -1.01 -11.35
N ASN A 135 -6.82 0.07 -11.86
CA ASN A 135 -6.22 0.92 -12.89
C ASN A 135 -4.96 1.61 -12.38
N ALA A 136 -4.98 2.20 -11.18
CA ALA A 136 -3.81 2.83 -10.58
C ALA A 136 -2.66 1.83 -10.42
N THR A 137 -2.97 0.63 -9.93
CA THR A 137 -1.99 -0.47 -9.82
C THR A 137 -1.44 -0.86 -11.19
N ARG A 138 -2.32 -1.01 -12.20
CA ARG A 138 -1.92 -1.36 -13.57
C ARG A 138 -0.96 -0.34 -14.18
N ILE A 139 -1.23 0.96 -14.02
CA ILE A 139 -0.35 2.03 -14.53
C ILE A 139 1.07 1.88 -13.96
N ILE A 140 1.20 1.55 -12.67
CA ILE A 140 2.50 1.33 -12.02
C ILE A 140 3.22 0.12 -12.66
N HIS A 141 2.50 -0.97 -12.90
CA HIS A 141 3.06 -2.10 -13.64
C HIS A 141 3.46 -1.70 -15.07
N ASP A 142 2.63 -0.97 -15.80
CA ASP A 142 2.91 -0.56 -17.17
C ASP A 142 4.16 0.36 -17.23
N ASN A 143 4.31 1.27 -16.27
CA ASN A 143 5.51 2.10 -16.13
C ASN A 143 6.76 1.27 -15.85
N TYR A 144 6.67 0.25 -15.00
CA TYR A 144 7.77 -0.66 -14.73
C TYR A 144 8.20 -1.44 -15.99
N HIS A 145 7.25 -1.92 -16.79
CA HIS A 145 7.54 -2.72 -18.00
C HIS A 145 8.07 -1.90 -19.19
N GLN A 146 7.97 -0.57 -19.13
CA GLN A 146 8.57 0.32 -20.14
C GLN A 146 10.10 0.40 -20.02
N LEU A 147 10.67 -0.03 -18.90
CA LEU A 147 12.10 0.00 -18.64
C LEU A 147 12.70 -1.41 -18.71
N GLU A 148 14.02 -1.47 -18.92
CA GLU A 148 14.77 -2.72 -18.76
C GLU A 148 14.63 -3.21 -17.30
N VAL A 149 14.46 -4.51 -17.11
CA VAL A 149 14.04 -5.14 -15.84
C VAL A 149 14.90 -4.70 -14.64
N ARG A 150 16.23 -4.72 -14.76
CA ARG A 150 17.12 -4.32 -13.66
C ARG A 150 17.05 -2.83 -13.39
N SER A 151 16.97 -2.02 -14.43
CA SER A 151 16.82 -0.57 -14.34
C SER A 151 15.48 -0.20 -13.68
N ALA A 152 14.41 -0.90 -14.03
CA ALA A 152 13.08 -0.75 -13.43
C ALA A 152 13.08 -1.09 -11.92
N ALA A 153 13.79 -2.17 -11.55
CA ALA A 153 13.94 -2.58 -10.16
C ALA A 153 14.72 -1.53 -9.33
N ILE A 154 15.87 -1.06 -9.84
CA ILE A 154 16.67 -0.01 -9.20
C ILE A 154 15.84 1.26 -9.02
N LYS A 155 15.13 1.67 -10.07
CA LYS A 155 14.27 2.84 -10.03
C LYS A 155 13.14 2.72 -9.00
N SER A 156 12.44 1.59 -8.99
CA SER A 156 11.38 1.32 -8.02
C SER A 156 11.91 1.30 -6.58
N LEU A 157 13.12 0.78 -6.35
CA LEU A 157 13.79 0.88 -5.05
C LEU A 157 14.14 2.33 -4.71
N GLY A 158 14.56 3.13 -5.68
CA GLY A 158 14.87 4.54 -5.51
C GLY A 158 13.65 5.40 -5.13
N GLU A 159 12.45 4.98 -5.53
CA GLU A 159 11.17 5.64 -5.24
C GLU A 159 10.47 5.09 -3.98
N LEU A 160 11.17 4.30 -3.17
CA LEU A 160 10.58 3.65 -1.99
C LEU A 160 10.08 4.66 -0.95
N ASP A 161 10.70 5.84 -0.82
CA ASP A 161 10.23 6.91 0.04
C ASP A 161 8.83 7.41 -0.34
N VAL A 162 8.52 7.46 -1.64
CA VAL A 162 7.17 7.80 -2.14
C VAL A 162 6.16 6.79 -1.64
N LEU A 163 6.47 5.49 -1.76
CA LEU A 163 5.59 4.43 -1.28
C LEU A 163 5.43 4.47 0.25
N LEU A 164 6.52 4.60 1.00
CA LEU A 164 6.49 4.62 2.46
C LEU A 164 5.66 5.80 2.97
N ALA A 165 5.87 7.00 2.44
CA ALA A 165 5.08 8.18 2.78
C ALA A 165 3.59 8.00 2.46
N TRP A 166 3.27 7.35 1.33
CA TRP A 166 1.89 7.07 0.97
C TRP A 166 1.24 6.04 1.91
N ILE A 167 1.94 4.96 2.26
CA ILE A 167 1.44 3.95 3.21
C ILE A 167 1.21 4.61 4.58
N ASP A 168 2.19 5.39 5.05
CA ASP A 168 2.14 6.05 6.35
C ASP A 168 0.91 6.96 6.46
N LYS A 169 0.71 7.83 5.46
CA LYS A 169 -0.45 8.74 5.37
C LYS A 169 -1.80 8.01 5.41
N ASN A 170 -1.88 6.81 4.83
CA ASN A 170 -3.15 6.12 4.64
C ASN A 170 -3.44 5.01 5.68
N HIS A 171 -2.42 4.54 6.42
CA HIS A 171 -2.53 3.48 7.42
C HIS A 171 -2.26 3.93 8.85
N GLN A 172 -1.71 5.13 9.08
CA GLN A 172 -1.80 5.73 10.39
C GLN A 172 -3.28 5.98 10.71
N GLY A 173 -3.83 5.20 11.65
CA GLY A 173 -5.04 5.62 12.32
C GLY A 173 -4.73 6.97 12.94
N THR A 174 -5.53 8.00 12.63
CA THR A 174 -5.43 9.32 13.24
C THR A 174 -5.09 9.12 14.70
N SER A 175 -3.85 9.41 15.09
CA SER A 175 -3.47 9.38 16.50
C SER A 175 -4.43 10.34 17.15
N ALA A 176 -5.33 9.81 17.98
CA ALA A 176 -6.35 10.59 18.63
C ALA A 176 -5.66 11.72 19.39
N ALA A 177 -5.87 12.94 18.92
CA ALA A 177 -5.81 14.13 19.75
C ALA A 177 -7.14 14.26 20.48
#